data_AF-A0A838S0Z3-F1
#
_entry.id   AF-A0A838S0Z3-F1
#
_cell.length_a   1.000
_cell.length_b   1.000
_cell.length_c   1.000
_cell.angle_alpha   90.00
_cell.angle_beta   90.00
_cell.angle_gamma   90.00
#
_symmetry.space_group_name_H-M   'P 1'
#
loop_
_entity.id
_entity.type
_entity.pdbx_description
1 polymer ?
#
loop_
_entity_poly.entity_id
_entity_poly.type
_entity_poly.pdbx_seq_one_letter_code
_entity_poly.pdbx_strand_id
1 'polypeptide(L)'
;MLRVILKISLGTLLFSVLALGALLSYLLPRLPSIETLKDIHLQVPLKVYSRDLSLLAEFGETRRAPMQLTDLPQTLISAVLAAEDDRFFRHPGVDWRGILRAAIQLLVTGEKI
;
A
#
# COMPACT_ATOMS: atom_id res chain seq x y z
N MET A 1 15.75 12.20 -41.69
CA MET A 1 15.85 11.48 -40.39
C MET A 1 14.94 12.11 -39.32
N LEU A 2 14.99 13.43 -39.06
CA LEU A 2 14.18 14.10 -38.03
C LEU A 2 12.65 13.86 -38.15
N ARG A 3 12.08 13.96 -39.35
CA ARG A 3 10.64 13.72 -39.60
C ARG A 3 10.20 12.28 -39.33
N VAL A 4 11.11 11.31 -39.45
CA VAL A 4 10.82 9.90 -39.18
C VAL A 4 10.84 9.64 -37.68
N ILE A 5 11.85 10.17 -36.98
CA ILE A 5 11.95 10.10 -35.51
C ILE A 5 10.71 10.72 -34.86
N LEU A 6 10.26 11.88 -35.35
CA LEU A 6 9.07 12.57 -34.83
C LEU A 6 7.78 11.73 -35.00
N LYS A 7 7.63 11.05 -36.14
CA LYS A 7 6.48 10.17 -36.40
C LYS A 7 6.51 8.93 -35.50
N ILE A 8 7.69 8.35 -35.29
CA ILE A 8 7.86 7.21 -34.40
C ILE A 8 7.54 7.63 -32.96
N SER A 9 8.13 8.72 -32.46
CA SER A 9 7.87 9.19 -31.09
C SER A 9 6.39 9.51 -30.85
N LEU A 10 5.72 10.13 -31.84
CA LEU A 10 4.29 10.42 -31.76
C LEU A 10 3.45 9.14 -31.76
N GLY A 11 3.82 8.15 -32.59
CA GLY A 11 3.17 6.84 -32.63
C GLY A 11 3.32 6.08 -31.31
N THR A 12 4.52 6.07 -30.72
CA THR A 12 4.77 5.45 -29.42
C THR A 12 3.98 6.14 -28.31
N LEU A 13 3.98 7.48 -28.27
CA LEU A 13 3.21 8.24 -27.28
C LEU A 13 1.71 7.92 -27.38
N LEU A 14 1.16 7.94 -28.60
CA LEU A 14 -0.26 7.62 -28.84
C LEU A 14 -0.58 6.19 -28.39
N PHE A 15 0.27 5.23 -28.72
CA PHE A 15 0.11 3.84 -28.29
C PHE A 15 0.15 3.71 -26.77
N SER A 16 1.09 4.36 -26.08
CA SER A 16 1.17 4.35 -24.61
C SER A 16 -0.07 4.95 -23.96
N VAL A 17 -0.61 6.05 -24.49
CA VAL A 17 -1.85 6.67 -23.98
C VAL A 17 -3.04 5.73 -24.18
N LEU A 18 -3.18 5.12 -25.36
CA LEU A 18 -4.24 4.16 -25.64
C LEU A 18 -4.14 2.91 -24.75
N ALA A 19 -2.93 2.38 -24.58
CA ALA A 19 -2.67 1.23 -23.72
C ALA A 19 -3.00 1.54 -22.25
N LEU A 20 -2.59 2.71 -21.75
CA LEU A 20 -2.93 3.15 -20.40
C LEU A 20 -4.44 3.35 -20.23
N GLY A 21 -5.11 3.98 -21.21
CA GLY A 21 -6.56 4.17 -21.20
C GLY A 21 -7.33 2.84 -21.18
N ALA A 22 -6.91 1.87 -21.99
CA ALA A 22 -7.48 0.53 -22.01
C ALA A 22 -7.24 -0.23 -20.69
N LEU A 23 -6.05 -0.08 -20.10
CA LEU A 23 -5.73 -0.66 -18.79
C LEU A 23 -6.61 -0.06 -17.69
N LEU A 24 -6.74 1.27 -17.65
CA LEU A 24 -7.55 1.96 -16.65
C LEU A 24 -9.04 1.61 -16.78
N SER A 25 -9.58 1.58 -18.00
CA SER A 25 -10.99 1.20 -18.21
C SER A 25 -11.28 -0.24 -17.83
N TYR A 26 -10.29 -1.13 -17.92
CA TYR A 26 -10.39 -2.52 -17.49
C TYR A 26 -10.28 -2.67 -15.96
N LEU A 27 -9.36 -1.92 -15.33
CA LEU A 27 -9.06 -2.03 -13.90
C LEU A 27 -10.02 -1.26 -13.00
N LEU A 28 -10.37 -0.01 -13.35
CA LEU A 28 -11.18 0.87 -12.51
C LEU A 28 -12.50 0.25 -12.05
N PRO A 29 -13.29 -0.42 -12.92
CA PRO A 29 -14.55 -1.03 -12.50
C PRO A 29 -14.39 -2.27 -11.60
N ARG A 30 -13.18 -2.84 -11.54
CA ARG A 30 -12.86 -4.03 -10.73
C ARG A 30 -12.28 -3.67 -9.37
N LEU A 31 -12.00 -2.39 -9.12
CA LEU A 31 -11.53 -1.96 -7.83
C LEU A 31 -12.66 -2.12 -6.81
N PRO A 32 -12.38 -2.71 -5.63
CA PRO A 32 -13.36 -2.79 -4.57
C PRO A 32 -13.76 -1.38 -4.13
N SER A 33 -15.00 -1.23 -3.65
CA SER A 33 -15.47 0.05 -3.16
C SER A 33 -14.70 0.47 -1.91
N ILE A 34 -14.46 1.77 -1.76
CA ILE A 34 -13.69 2.33 -0.64
C ILE A 34 -14.43 2.08 0.69
N GLU A 35 -15.76 1.95 0.65
CA GLU A 35 -16.60 1.64 1.80
C GLU A 35 -16.18 0.32 2.47
N THR A 36 -15.74 -0.68 1.70
CA THR A 36 -15.23 -1.95 2.27
C THR A 36 -13.95 -1.77 3.08
N LEU A 37 -13.15 -0.73 2.81
CA LEU A 37 -11.94 -0.43 3.55
C LEU A 37 -12.23 0.22 4.91
N LYS A 38 -13.43 0.76 5.12
CA LYS A 38 -13.84 1.37 6.40
C LYS A 38 -14.39 0.34 7.38
N ASP A 39 -14.98 -0.74 6.87
CA ASP A 39 -15.68 -1.74 7.68
C ASP A 39 -14.80 -2.97 7.96
N ILE A 40 -13.65 -2.74 8.60
CA ILE A 40 -12.70 -3.80 8.96
C ILE A 40 -13.14 -4.46 10.26
N HIS A 41 -13.73 -5.64 10.15
CA HIS A 41 -14.02 -6.50 11.29
C HIS A 41 -12.74 -7.24 11.71
N LEU A 42 -12.02 -6.66 12.67
CA LEU A 42 -10.87 -7.34 13.28
C LEU A 42 -11.36 -8.53 14.09
N GLN A 43 -10.80 -9.71 13.85
CA GLN A 43 -10.99 -10.86 14.74
C GLN A 43 -10.26 -10.57 16.05
N VAL A 44 -11.03 -10.17 17.07
CA VAL A 44 -10.54 -9.96 18.43
C VAL A 44 -10.78 -11.24 19.23
N PRO A 45 -9.78 -11.77 19.94
CA PRO A 45 -9.93 -12.99 20.70
C PRO A 45 -10.84 -12.78 21.91
N LEU A 46 -11.60 -13.82 22.26
CA LEU A 46 -12.42 -13.87 23.47
C LEU A 46 -11.50 -13.94 24.69
N LYS A 47 -11.68 -13.03 25.64
CA LYS A 47 -10.92 -12.99 26.90
C LYS A 47 -11.81 -13.37 28.07
N VAL A 48 -11.35 -14.30 28.88
CA VAL A 48 -12.02 -14.74 30.11
C VAL A 48 -11.27 -14.15 31.31
N TYR A 49 -11.98 -13.40 32.14
CA TYR A 49 -11.43 -12.74 33.33
C TYR A 49 -12.00 -13.36 34.60
N SER A 50 -11.23 -13.36 35.68
CA SER A 50 -11.69 -13.70 37.02
C SER A 50 -12.49 -12.55 37.65
N ARG A 51 -13.11 -12.78 38.81
CA ARG A 51 -13.89 -11.75 39.53
C ARG A 51 -13.05 -10.53 39.94
N ASP A 52 -11.75 -10.73 40.15
CA ASP A 52 -10.75 -9.71 40.44
C ASP A 52 -10.13 -9.07 39.18
N LEU A 53 -10.70 -9.31 38.00
CA LEU A 53 -10.26 -8.78 36.69
C LEU A 53 -8.90 -9.31 36.19
N SER A 54 -8.42 -10.42 36.74
CA SER A 54 -7.22 -11.09 36.23
C SER A 54 -7.56 -11.90 34.96
N LEU A 55 -6.74 -11.77 33.91
CA LEU A 55 -6.92 -12.53 32.66
C LEU A 55 -6.61 -14.01 32.89
N LEU A 56 -7.60 -14.88 32.73
CA LEU A 56 -7.48 -16.33 32.93
C LEU A 56 -7.12 -17.05 31.62
N ALA A 57 -7.77 -16.68 30.51
CA ALA A 57 -7.59 -17.33 29.22
C ALA A 57 -7.98 -16.39 28.07
N GLU A 58 -7.37 -16.63 26.90
CA GLU A 58 -7.66 -15.93 25.65
C GLU A 58 -7.88 -16.98 24.55
N PHE A 59 -9.00 -16.88 23.83
CA PHE A 59 -9.42 -17.82 22.79
C PHE A 59 -9.61 -17.10 21.46
N GLY A 60 -8.87 -17.52 20.44
CA GLY A 60 -8.97 -16.99 19.08
C GLY A 60 -7.72 -17.35 18.27
N GLU A 61 -7.85 -17.39 16.95
CA GLU A 61 -6.72 -17.76 16.06
C GLU A 61 -5.62 -16.69 16.06
N THR A 62 -6.00 -15.42 16.18
CA THR A 62 -5.07 -14.30 16.16
C THR A 62 -5.10 -13.53 17.48
N ARG A 63 -3.92 -13.32 18.07
CA ARG A 63 -3.75 -12.43 19.21
C ARG A 63 -3.75 -10.98 18.74
N ARG A 64 -4.93 -10.36 18.67
CA ARG A 64 -5.10 -8.94 18.31
C ARG A 64 -5.60 -8.12 19.49
N ALA A 65 -4.97 -6.97 19.71
CA ALA A 65 -5.44 -5.94 20.62
C ALA A 65 -5.58 -4.63 19.83
N PRO A 66 -6.80 -4.24 19.41
CA PRO A 66 -7.01 -2.96 18.75
C PRO A 66 -6.67 -1.81 19.71
N MET A 67 -5.85 -0.86 19.24
CA MET A 67 -5.42 0.32 19.99
C MET A 67 -5.55 1.56 19.11
N GLN A 68 -5.82 2.71 19.70
CA GLN A 68 -5.82 3.97 18.93
C GLN A 68 -4.38 4.41 18.69
N LEU A 69 -4.15 5.12 17.58
CA LEU A 69 -2.82 5.63 17.25
C LEU A 69 -2.25 6.54 18.35
N THR A 70 -3.12 7.27 19.06
CA THR A 70 -2.78 8.14 20.20
C THR A 70 -2.26 7.39 21.42
N ASP A 71 -2.60 6.10 21.54
CA ASP A 71 -2.20 5.27 22.69
C ASP A 71 -0.81 4.66 22.46
N LEU A 72 -0.27 4.77 21.24
CA LEU A 72 1.02 4.17 20.88
C LEU A 72 2.19 5.10 21.21
N PRO A 73 3.32 4.55 21.70
CA PRO A 73 4.53 5.34 21.91
C PRO A 73 5.05 5.93 20.59
N GLN A 74 5.44 7.22 20.60
CA GLN A 74 5.97 7.89 19.41
C GLN A 74 7.20 7.17 18.82
N THR A 75 8.02 6.57 19.68
CA THR A 75 9.19 5.78 19.27
C THR A 75 8.78 4.56 18.45
N LEU A 76 7.68 3.88 18.81
CA LEU A 76 7.17 2.72 18.07
C LEU A 76 6.68 3.15 16.68
N ILE A 77 5.88 4.22 16.62
CA ILE A 77 5.39 4.78 15.35
C ILE A 77 6.58 5.14 14.46
N SER A 78 7.56 5.86 15.01
CA SER A 78 8.74 6.29 14.25
C SER A 78 9.60 5.13 13.76
N ALA A 79 9.74 4.06 14.56
CA ALA A 79 10.47 2.86 14.17
C ALA A 79 9.80 2.12 13.00
N VAL A 80 8.47 1.97 13.04
CA VAL A 80 7.71 1.33 11.94
C VAL A 80 7.81 2.17 10.67
N LEU A 81 7.63 3.49 10.76
CA LEU A 81 7.79 4.38 9.61
C LEU A 81 9.20 4.29 9.03
N ALA A 82 10.24 4.28 9.87
CA ALA A 82 11.61 4.17 9.39
C ALA A 82 11.92 2.84 8.67
N ALA A 83 11.26 1.75 9.08
CA ALA A 83 11.47 0.43 8.51
C ALA A 83 10.64 0.17 7.24
N GLU A 84 9.38 0.60 7.23
CA GLU A 84 8.42 0.29 6.17
C GLU A 84 8.29 1.44 5.16
N ASP A 85 8.00 2.65 5.63
CA ASP A 85 7.76 3.81 4.78
C ASP A 85 8.02 5.13 5.50
N ASP A 86 9.21 5.69 5.28
CA ASP A 86 9.69 6.91 5.92
C ASP A 86 8.89 8.15 5.52
N ARG A 87 8.11 8.06 4.45
CA ARG A 87 7.33 9.15 3.86
C ARG A 87 5.84 8.88 3.88
N PHE A 88 5.37 7.87 4.62
CA PHE A 88 3.97 7.49 4.74
C PHE A 88 3.01 8.69 4.88
N PHE A 89 3.31 9.61 5.80
CA PHE A 89 2.49 10.81 6.06
C PHE A 89 2.70 11.97 5.08
N ARG A 90 3.65 11.85 4.15
CA ARG A 90 4.07 12.93 3.23
C ARG A 90 3.63 12.67 1.79
N HIS A 91 3.28 11.44 1.41
CA HIS A 91 2.83 11.12 0.06
C HIS A 91 1.32 10.84 0.00
N PRO A 92 0.66 11.09 -1.14
CA PRO A 92 -0.79 10.94 -1.29
C PRO A 92 -1.24 9.48 -1.47
N GLY A 93 -0.58 8.54 -0.80
CA GLY A 93 -0.79 7.08 -0.95
C GLY A 93 0.00 6.40 -2.08
N VAL A 94 0.63 7.15 -3.00
CA VAL A 94 1.52 6.60 -4.03
C VAL A 94 2.90 7.25 -3.96
N ASP A 95 3.94 6.43 -3.77
CA ASP A 95 5.33 6.89 -3.78
C ASP A 95 5.96 6.82 -5.18
N TRP A 96 5.79 7.90 -5.95
CA TRP A 96 6.38 8.03 -7.29
C TRP A 96 7.91 7.92 -7.32
N ARG A 97 8.59 8.35 -6.24
CA ARG A 97 10.05 8.27 -6.17
C ARG A 97 10.51 6.84 -5.96
N GLY A 98 9.80 6.08 -5.11
CA GLY A 98 10.03 4.65 -4.91
C GLY A 98 9.82 3.86 -6.20
N ILE A 99 8.71 4.12 -6.91
CA ILE A 99 8.41 3.47 -8.20
C ILE A 99 9.51 3.76 -9.23
N LEU A 100 9.92 5.03 -9.38
CA LEU A 100 10.98 5.40 -10.32
C LEU A 100 12.32 4.73 -9.96
N ARG A 101 12.66 4.70 -8.67
CA ARG A 101 13.88 4.04 -8.17
C ARG A 101 13.87 2.54 -8.47
N ALA A 102 12.75 1.87 -8.22
CA ALA A 102 12.58 0.45 -8.52
C ALA A 102 12.67 0.17 -10.03
N ALA A 103 12.08 1.02 -10.87
CA ALA A 103 12.17 0.89 -12.32
C ALA A 103 13.61 1.07 -12.84
N ILE A 104 14.34 2.06 -12.32
CA ILE A 104 15.75 2.27 -12.67
C ILE A 104 16.60 1.09 -12.22
N GLN A 105 16.41 0.61 -10.99
CA GLN A 105 17.10 -0.57 -10.48
C GLN A 105 16.86 -1.78 -11.39
N LEU A 106 15.60 -2.09 -11.69
CA LEU A 106 15.24 -3.19 -12.59
C LEU A 106 15.90 -3.08 -13.97
N LEU A 107 16.00 -1.87 -14.53
CA LEU A 107 16.68 -1.64 -15.81
C LEU A 107 18.19 -1.85 -15.74
N VAL A 108 18.81 -1.51 -14.61
CA VAL A 108 20.26 -1.59 -14.43
C VAL A 108 20.71 -2.99 -14.02
N THR A 109 19.99 -3.64 -13.11
CA THR A 109 20.36 -4.94 -12.54
C THR A 109 19.68 -6.11 -13.26
N GLY A 110 18.55 -5.89 -13.93
CA GLY A 110 17.72 -6.95 -14.49
C GLY A 110 16.96 -7.76 -13.44
N GLU A 111 17.11 -7.44 -12.16
CA GLU A 111 16.52 -8.16 -11.03
C GLU A 111 15.43 -7.32 -10.36
N LYS A 112 14.38 -8.02 -9.92
CA LYS A 112 13.32 -7.41 -9.12
C LYS A 112 13.80 -7.28 -7.66
N ILE A 113 13.56 -6.11 -7.07
CA ILE A 113 13.67 -5.86 -5.62
C ILE A 113 12.48 -6.50 -4.90
#